data_AF-X1N942-F1
#
_entry.id   AF-X1N942-F1
#
_cell.length_a   1.000
_cell.length_b   1.000
_cell.length_c   1.000
_cell.angle_alpha   90.00
_cell.angle_beta   90.00
_cell.angle_gamma   90.00
#
_symmetry.space_group_name_H-M   'P 1'
#
loop_
_entity.id
_entity.type
_entity.pdbx_description
1 polymer ?
#
loop_
_entity_poly.entity_id
_entity_poly.type
_entity_poly.pdbx_seq_one_letter_code
_entity_poly.pdbx_strand_id
1 'polypeptide(L)'
;MNIFSTKRNKIMVLVTLLIIIFFFGLKSYFKIDEQDAEAVEKIKPLALNWLSYNEGLTLAEKGNKHVLIYFYTDGCSWCKKMVDQTYSNEEVKKILSDKFVT
;
A
#
# COMPACT_ATOMS: atom_id res chain seq x y z
N MET A 1 39.16 20.58 44.20
CA MET A 1 37.92 20.93 43.49
C MET A 1 38.14 20.66 42.00
N ASN A 2 37.61 19.54 41.46
CA ASN A 2 37.45 19.21 40.00
C ASN A 2 37.13 17.73 39.72
N ILE A 3 37.27 16.84 40.71
CA ILE A 3 37.11 15.37 40.54
C ILE A 3 35.66 14.93 40.29
N PHE A 4 34.67 15.65 40.85
CA PHE A 4 33.25 15.27 40.73
C PHE A 4 32.64 15.66 39.37
N SER A 5 33.12 16.74 38.76
CA SER A 5 32.69 17.21 37.43
C SER A 5 33.22 16.29 36.31
N THR A 6 34.47 15.84 36.43
CA THR A 6 35.06 14.90 35.45
C THR A 6 34.37 13.54 35.47
N LYS A 7 33.89 13.05 36.63
CA LYS A 7 33.20 11.76 36.72
C LYS A 7 31.81 11.80 36.08
N ARG A 8 31.03 12.88 36.27
CA ARG A 8 29.75 13.09 35.56
C ARG A 8 29.93 13.31 34.06
N ASN A 9 30.94 14.08 33.64
CA ASN A 9 31.20 14.26 32.21
C ASN A 9 31.66 12.97 31.54
N LYS A 10 32.46 12.14 32.22
CA LYS A 10 32.82 10.80 31.73
C LYS A 10 31.62 9.87 31.61
N ILE A 11 30.69 9.91 32.58
CA ILE A 11 29.43 9.15 32.51
C ILE A 11 28.54 9.68 31.37
N MET A 12 28.42 10.99 31.20
CA MET A 12 27.62 11.60 30.14
C MET A 12 28.17 11.27 28.75
N VAL A 13 29.50 11.28 28.58
CA VAL A 13 30.19 10.87 27.34
C VAL A 13 30.02 9.37 27.06
N LEU A 14 30.03 8.52 28.09
CA LEU A 14 29.76 7.08 27.93
C LEU A 14 28.31 6.82 27.53
N VAL A 15 27.35 7.52 28.12
CA VAL A 15 25.92 7.38 27.80
C VAL A 15 25.63 7.87 26.38
N THR A 16 26.22 8.99 25.95
CA THR A 16 26.06 9.46 24.56
C THR A 16 26.70 8.51 23.55
N LEU A 17 27.88 7.93 23.86
CA LEU A 17 28.48 6.90 23.00
C LEU A 17 27.62 5.64 22.90
N LEU A 18 27.01 5.18 24.00
CA LEU A 18 26.11 4.02 24.00
C LEU A 18 24.84 4.28 23.19
N ILE A 19 24.28 5.50 23.25
CA ILE A 19 23.13 5.90 22.43
C ILE A 19 23.52 5.93 20.94
N ILE A 20 24.70 6.46 20.59
CA ILE A 20 25.18 6.49 19.20
C ILE A 20 25.40 5.06 18.69
N ILE A 21 25.98 4.16 19.48
CA ILE A 21 26.16 2.75 19.14
C ILE A 21 24.80 2.06 18.97
N PHE A 22 23.81 2.39 19.81
CA PHE A 22 22.46 1.86 19.68
C PHE A 22 21.77 2.35 18.40
N PHE A 23 21.89 3.63 18.03
CA PHE A 23 21.34 4.16 16.78
C PHE A 23 22.05 3.63 15.51
N PHE A 24 23.37 3.47 15.54
CA PHE A 24 24.12 2.84 14.44
C PHE A 24 23.85 1.33 14.35
N GLY A 25 23.65 0.65 15.48
CA GLY A 25 23.29 -0.77 15.56
C GLY A 25 21.85 -1.05 15.13
N LEU A 26 20.91 -0.13 15.40
CA LEU A 26 19.50 -0.27 15.02
C LEU A 26 19.30 -0.31 13.49
N LYS A 27 20.18 0.35 12.72
CA LYS A 27 20.20 0.23 11.26
C LYS A 27 20.40 -1.21 10.78
N SER A 28 21.12 -2.03 11.56
CA SER A 28 21.36 -3.44 11.23
C SER A 28 20.17 -4.34 11.58
N TYR A 29 19.33 -3.94 12.54
CA TYR A 29 18.07 -4.62 12.86
C TYR A 29 16.92 -4.19 11.93
N PHE A 30 17.01 -3.00 11.33
CA PHE A 30 16.11 -2.55 10.27
C PHE A 30 16.61 -3.00 8.89
N LYS A 31 16.97 -4.28 8.76
CA LYS A 31 17.00 -4.96 7.46
C LYS A 31 15.56 -5.38 7.18
N ILE A 32 14.78 -4.48 6.58
CA ILE A 32 13.58 -4.90 5.86
C ILE A 32 14.08 -5.81 4.74
N ASP A 33 13.50 -7.01 4.70
CA ASP A 33 13.81 -8.09 3.78
C ASP A 33 13.94 -7.58 2.34
N GLU A 34 15.17 -7.60 1.85
CA GLU A 34 15.56 -7.38 0.46
C GLU A 34 16.14 -8.69 -0.05
N GLN A 35 15.41 -9.80 0.12
CA GLN A 35 15.81 -11.06 -0.46
C GLN A 35 14.63 -11.98 -0.78
N ASP A 36 13.62 -11.47 -1.49
CA ASP A 36 12.69 -12.28 -2.32
C ASP A 36 12.38 -11.53 -3.62
N ALA A 37 13.32 -11.61 -4.55
CA ALA A 37 13.10 -11.30 -5.95
C ALA A 37 12.36 -12.46 -6.64
N GLU A 38 11.12 -12.72 -6.22
CA GLU A 38 10.04 -13.28 -7.04
C GLU A 38 8.79 -12.47 -6.67
N ALA A 39 8.16 -11.84 -7.67
CA ALA A 39 7.10 -10.86 -7.46
C ALA A 39 5.83 -11.50 -6.85
N VAL A 40 5.79 -11.63 -5.53
CA VAL A 40 4.53 -11.63 -4.79
C VAL A 40 4.22 -10.17 -4.49
N GLU A 41 3.53 -9.55 -5.44
CA GLU A 41 2.84 -8.28 -5.25
C GLU A 41 2.12 -8.35 -3.90
N LYS A 42 2.44 -7.41 -3.00
CA LYS A 42 1.71 -7.21 -1.76
C LYS A 42 0.24 -7.09 -2.15
N ILE A 43 -0.54 -8.17 -2.03
CA ILE A 43 -1.92 -8.23 -2.53
C ILE A 43 -2.74 -7.26 -1.69
N LYS A 44 -2.73 -5.98 -2.08
CA LYS A 44 -3.78 -5.06 -1.71
C LYS A 44 -5.04 -5.73 -2.26
N PRO A 45 -6.07 -5.99 -1.44
CA PRO A 45 -7.31 -6.58 -1.94
C PRO A 45 -7.75 -5.76 -3.15
N LEU A 46 -7.78 -6.42 -4.31
CA LEU A 46 -8.12 -5.75 -5.56
C LEU A 46 -9.58 -5.35 -5.42
N ALA A 47 -9.84 -4.05 -5.45
CA ALA A 47 -11.17 -3.47 -5.35
C ALA A 47 -11.42 -2.69 -6.63
N LEU A 48 -12.56 -2.96 -7.28
CA LEU A 48 -12.99 -2.15 -8.41
C LEU A 48 -13.28 -0.74 -7.92
N ASN A 49 -12.66 0.24 -8.55
CA ASN A 49 -12.88 1.65 -8.25
C ASN A 49 -13.91 2.17 -9.25
N TRP A 50 -15.18 2.26 -8.85
CA TRP A 50 -16.24 2.74 -9.72
C TRP A 50 -16.22 4.26 -9.80
N LEU A 51 -15.95 4.81 -11.00
CA LEU A 51 -15.88 6.25 -11.24
C LEU A 51 -17.22 6.80 -11.74
N SER A 52 -17.39 8.13 -11.66
CA SER A 52 -18.46 8.76 -12.40
C SER A 52 -18.22 8.61 -13.92
N TYR A 53 -19.30 8.67 -14.71
CA TYR A 53 -19.23 8.51 -16.16
C TYR A 53 -18.17 9.41 -16.83
N ASN A 54 -18.15 10.70 -16.49
CA ASN A 54 -17.22 11.67 -17.09
C ASN A 54 -15.77 11.44 -16.65
N GLU A 55 -15.55 11.08 -15.38
CA GLU A 55 -14.22 10.75 -14.86
C GLU A 55 -13.67 9.50 -15.53
N GLY A 56 -14.51 8.46 -15.65
CA GLY A 56 -14.16 7.21 -16.31
C GLY A 56 -13.77 7.41 -17.77
N LEU A 57 -14.56 8.19 -18.53
CA LEU A 57 -14.22 8.55 -19.91
C LEU A 57 -12.89 9.30 -20.02
N THR A 58 -12.70 10.33 -19.18
CA THR A 58 -11.48 11.15 -19.19
C THR A 58 -10.24 10.30 -18.87
N LEU A 59 -10.36 9.38 -17.91
CA LEU A 59 -9.26 8.50 -17.52
C LEU A 59 -8.97 7.43 -18.58
N ALA A 60 -10.01 6.87 -19.18
CA ALA A 60 -9.88 5.88 -20.26
C ALA A 60 -9.21 6.47 -21.51
N GLU A 61 -9.57 7.70 -21.89
CA GLU A 61 -8.93 8.43 -22.99
C GLU A 61 -7.43 8.64 -22.72
N LYS A 62 -7.06 9.08 -21.51
CA LYS A 62 -5.66 9.27 -21.12
C LYS A 62 -4.86 7.96 -21.05
N GLY A 63 -5.50 6.88 -20.60
CA GLY A 63 -4.87 5.58 -20.36
C GLY A 63 -4.93 4.60 -21.53
N ASN A 64 -5.61 4.96 -22.63
CA ASN A 64 -5.93 4.07 -23.75
C ASN A 64 -6.55 2.72 -23.28
N LYS A 65 -7.50 2.79 -22.34
CA LYS A 65 -8.23 1.64 -21.80
C LYS A 65 -9.70 1.67 -22.21
N HIS A 66 -10.36 0.52 -22.21
CA HIS A 66 -11.82 0.48 -22.40
C HIS A 66 -12.56 0.99 -21.15
N VAL A 67 -13.79 1.46 -21.31
CA VAL A 67 -14.66 1.81 -20.18
C VAL A 67 -15.67 0.68 -19.96
N LEU A 68 -15.81 0.23 -18.72
CA LEU A 68 -16.93 -0.64 -18.32
C LEU A 68 -18.06 0.22 -17.78
N ILE A 69 -19.14 0.36 -18.54
CA ILE A 69 -20.35 1.07 -18.08
C ILE A 69 -21.29 0.06 -17.42
N TYR A 70 -21.50 0.21 -16.11
CA TYR A 70 -22.40 -0.65 -15.35
C TYR A 70 -23.76 0.02 -15.11
N PHE A 71 -24.77 -0.46 -15.84
CA PHE A 71 -26.15 -0.02 -15.66
C PHE A 71 -26.83 -0.82 -14.55
N TYR A 72 -27.37 -0.13 -13.55
CA TYR A 72 -28.14 -0.74 -12.47
C TYR A 72 -29.23 0.22 -11.97
N THR A 73 -30.09 -0.30 -11.11
CA THR A 73 -31.01 0.50 -10.29
C THR A 73 -31.00 -0.04 -8.87
N ASP A 74 -31.33 0.80 -7.90
CA ASP A 74 -31.53 0.37 -6.54
C ASP A 74 -32.66 -0.68 -6.47
N GLY A 75 -32.50 -1.68 -5.60
CA GLY A 75 -33.45 -2.79 -5.47
C GLY A 75 -33.39 -3.85 -6.58
N CYS A 76 -32.46 -3.75 -7.53
CA CYS A 76 -32.30 -4.75 -8.58
C CYS A 76 -31.63 -6.04 -8.06
N SER A 77 -32.39 -7.13 -7.94
CA SER A 77 -31.88 -8.42 -7.43
C SER A 77 -30.79 -9.02 -8.32
N TRP A 78 -30.90 -8.89 -9.65
CA TRP A 78 -29.89 -9.38 -10.59
C TRP A 78 -28.60 -8.57 -10.52
N CYS A 79 -28.70 -7.26 -10.32
CA CYS A 79 -27.57 -6.36 -10.14
C CYS A 79 -26.81 -6.70 -8.86
N LYS A 80 -27.53 -6.98 -7.76
CA LYS A 80 -26.93 -7.49 -6.52
C LYS A 80 -26.19 -8.82 -6.77
N LYS A 81 -26.81 -9.77 -7.48
CA LYS A 81 -26.18 -11.04 -7.81
C LYS A 81 -24.90 -10.86 -8.64
N MET A 82 -24.89 -9.92 -9.59
CA MET A 82 -23.71 -9.57 -10.38
C MET A 82 -22.57 -9.04 -9.50
N VAL A 83 -22.87 -8.13 -8.57
CA VAL A 83 -21.88 -7.62 -7.60
C VAL A 83 -21.35 -8.75 -6.71
N ASP A 84 -22.24 -9.55 -6.15
CA ASP A 84 -21.91 -10.57 -5.15
C ASP A 84 -21.17 -11.78 -5.73
N GLN A 85 -21.39 -12.12 -7.00
CA GLN A 85 -20.85 -13.35 -7.60
C GLN A 85 -19.80 -13.10 -8.69
N THR A 86 -19.83 -11.94 -9.34
CA THR A 86 -18.94 -11.64 -10.48
C THR A 86 -17.96 -10.54 -10.14
N TYR A 87 -18.41 -9.35 -9.72
CA TYR A 87 -17.48 -8.26 -9.38
C TYR A 87 -16.73 -8.47 -8.06
N SER A 88 -17.19 -9.38 -7.21
CA SER A 88 -16.48 -9.85 -6.02
C SER A 88 -15.41 -10.90 -6.33
N ASN A 89 -15.46 -11.56 -7.48
CA ASN A 89 -14.53 -12.62 -7.87
C ASN A 89 -13.15 -12.03 -8.23
N GLU A 90 -12.09 -12.49 -7.58
CA GLU A 90 -10.74 -11.93 -7.74
C GLU A 90 -10.17 -12.05 -9.17
N GLU A 91 -10.48 -13.14 -9.88
CA GLU A 91 -10.05 -13.30 -11.28
C GLU A 91 -10.74 -12.29 -12.18
N VAL A 92 -12.04 -12.08 -11.98
CA VAL A 92 -12.81 -11.05 -12.71
C VAL A 92 -12.26 -9.68 -12.40
N LYS A 93 -12.02 -9.34 -11.12
CA LYS A 93 -11.43 -8.05 -10.74
C LYS A 93 -10.10 -7.83 -11.41
N LYS A 94 -9.24 -8.85 -11.49
CA LYS A 94 -7.95 -8.78 -12.17
C LYS A 94 -8.11 -8.41 -13.64
N ILE A 95 -9.01 -9.10 -14.35
CA ILE A 95 -9.30 -8.83 -15.76
C ILE A 95 -9.85 -7.40 -15.93
N LEU A 96 -10.76 -6.99 -15.04
CA LEU A 96 -11.38 -5.66 -15.11
C LEU A 96 -10.39 -4.54 -14.83
N SER A 97 -9.57 -4.65 -13.78
CA SER A 97 -8.54 -3.63 -13.46
C SER A 97 -7.43 -3.55 -14.51
N ASP A 98 -7.10 -4.66 -15.15
CA ASP A 98 -6.11 -4.69 -16.25
C ASP A 98 -6.65 -3.96 -17.49
N LYS A 99 -7.84 -4.35 -17.95
CA LYS A 99 -8.34 -3.97 -19.28
C LYS A 99 -9.28 -2.77 -19.31
N PHE A 100 -9.91 -2.44 -18.18
CA PHE A 100 -10.98 -1.45 -18.12
C PHE A 100 -10.70 -0.37 -17.09
N VAL A 101 -11.28 0.80 -17.35
CA VAL A 101 -11.62 1.79 -16.35
C VAL A 101 -13.04 1.50 -15.89
N THR A 102 -13.18 1.24 -14.58
CA THR A 102 -14.47 1.11 -13.89
C THR A 102 -14.86 2.41 -13.24
#